data_AF-A0AAX7TMV2-F1
#
_entry.id   AF-A0AAX7TMV2-F1
#
_cell.length_a   1.000
_cell.length_b   1.000
_cell.length_c   1.000
_cell.angle_alpha   90.00
_cell.angle_beta   90.00
_cell.angle_gamma   90.00
#
_symmetry.space_group_name_H-M   'P 1'
#
loop_
_entity.id
_entity.type
_entity.pdbx_description
1 polymer ?
#
loop_
_entity_poly.entity_id
_entity_poly.type
_entity_poly.pdbx_seq_one_letter_code
_entity_poly.pdbx_strand_id
1 'polypeptide(L)'
;MFAETLFLLFERKKKLLTDHQFFILTLTARLTVSPSSSQIFKGDFVSLSCEEDDSSAGWTLRRNTNIGNTTQCGDGWGKLVNSSCNISYIIPSDSGVYWCESREGPISNMVNLTVTGGSVILQSPVLPVMEGDDVTLLCKTKTTPSNLPAAFYKDGSLIRKQLTGHMTIQHVSRSDEGLYKCDISGHGESPSSWITVTDEHTTTPPPTSTPPPGSTSITLPPSLSPPVLSVLSCVGSVCVVVLLVLLVLLVRRCVHRKREAEHEANMGSDVNTEITYVQISHRQQQNKGKLLLWLFFRSCWERENPARGVVPFQSGV
;
A
#
# COMPACT_ATOMS: atom_id res chain seq x y z
N MET A 1 -28.56 17.34 -44.49
CA MET A 1 -29.11 16.05 -44.01
C MET A 1 -28.09 14.92 -43.90
N PHE A 2 -27.12 14.72 -44.82
CA PHE A 2 -26.14 13.62 -44.69
C PHE A 2 -25.00 13.86 -43.68
N ALA A 3 -24.60 15.12 -43.46
CA ALA A 3 -23.51 15.47 -42.53
C ALA A 3 -23.89 15.32 -41.05
N GLU A 4 -25.14 15.62 -40.68
CA GLU A 4 -25.64 15.43 -39.30
C GLU A 4 -25.77 13.96 -38.93
N THR A 5 -26.20 13.11 -39.86
CA THR A 5 -26.30 11.66 -39.63
C THR A 5 -24.91 11.03 -39.44
N LEU A 6 -23.90 11.50 -40.17
CA LEU A 6 -22.52 11.03 -40.03
C LEU A 6 -21.86 11.53 -38.74
N PHE A 7 -22.15 12.78 -38.32
CA PHE A 7 -21.69 13.34 -37.05
C PHE A 7 -22.31 12.60 -35.85
N LEU A 8 -23.60 12.26 -35.91
CA LEU A 8 -24.28 11.46 -34.89
C LEU A 8 -23.79 10.00 -34.84
N LEU A 9 -23.39 9.41 -35.98
CA LEU A 9 -22.75 8.10 -36.03
C LEU A 9 -21.32 8.12 -35.47
N PHE A 10 -20.57 9.21 -35.70
CA PHE A 10 -19.23 9.40 -35.14
C PHE A 10 -19.27 9.63 -33.63
N GLU A 11 -20.23 10.42 -33.13
CA GLU A 11 -20.47 10.61 -31.69
C GLU A 11 -21.06 9.36 -31.02
N ARG A 12 -21.91 8.57 -31.69
CA ARG A 12 -22.35 7.24 -31.19
C ARG A 12 -21.21 6.22 -31.16
N LYS A 13 -20.30 6.21 -32.14
CA LYS A 13 -19.09 5.37 -32.11
C LYS A 13 -18.09 5.85 -31.06
N LYS A 14 -17.92 7.16 -30.86
CA LYS A 14 -17.16 7.68 -29.72
C LYS A 14 -17.79 7.26 -28.40
N LYS A 15 -19.11 7.33 -28.25
CA LYS A 15 -19.83 6.86 -27.06
C LYS A 15 -19.69 5.36 -26.85
N LEU A 16 -19.74 4.54 -27.90
CA LEU A 16 -19.45 3.09 -27.82
C LEU A 16 -17.97 2.80 -27.48
N LEU A 17 -17.01 3.59 -27.97
CA LEU A 17 -15.60 3.45 -27.63
C LEU A 17 -15.23 4.04 -26.26
N THR A 18 -15.99 5.02 -25.73
CA THR A 18 -15.81 5.53 -24.37
C THR A 18 -16.55 4.71 -23.32
N ASP A 19 -17.61 3.98 -23.69
CA ASP A 19 -18.31 3.03 -22.81
C ASP A 19 -17.52 1.71 -22.66
N HIS A 20 -16.75 1.31 -23.68
CA HIS A 20 -15.79 0.21 -23.57
C HIS A 20 -14.52 0.55 -22.76
N GLN A 21 -14.31 1.83 -22.44
CA GLN A 21 -13.15 2.32 -21.68
C GLN A 21 -13.54 2.79 -20.25
N PHE A 22 -14.81 2.70 -19.86
CA PHE A 22 -15.30 3.09 -18.53
C PHE A 22 -15.98 1.96 -17.74
N PHE A 23 -15.78 0.70 -18.15
CA PHE A 23 -16.09 -0.47 -17.33
C PHE A 23 -14.98 -1.52 -17.40
N ILE A 24 -13.73 -1.10 -17.19
CA ILE A 24 -12.81 -2.01 -16.50
C ILE A 24 -13.29 -1.98 -15.04
N LEU A 25 -14.21 -2.87 -14.69
CA LEU A 25 -14.19 -3.42 -13.33
C LEU A 25 -12.74 -3.88 -13.14
N THR A 26 -11.95 -3.13 -12.37
CA THR A 26 -10.68 -3.66 -11.88
C THR A 26 -11.05 -4.78 -10.94
N LEU A 27 -11.19 -5.98 -11.51
CA LEU A 27 -11.57 -7.19 -10.81
C LEU A 27 -10.38 -7.61 -9.95
N THR A 28 -10.31 -7.07 -8.74
CA THR A 28 -9.28 -7.41 -7.76
C THR A 28 -9.73 -8.64 -7.01
N ALA A 29 -8.91 -9.70 -6.99
CA ALA A 29 -9.22 -10.86 -6.16
C ALA A 29 -9.33 -10.48 -4.69
N ARG A 30 -10.15 -11.22 -3.95
CA ARG A 30 -10.33 -11.09 -2.51
C ARG A 30 -9.71 -12.30 -1.82
N LEU A 31 -8.77 -12.05 -0.91
CA LEU A 31 -8.22 -13.11 -0.05
C LEU A 31 -9.20 -13.42 1.08
N THR A 32 -9.62 -14.68 1.17
CA THR A 32 -10.43 -15.22 2.27
C THR A 32 -9.67 -16.28 3.06
N VAL A 33 -10.03 -16.42 4.34
CA VAL A 33 -9.37 -17.33 5.29
C VAL A 33 -10.45 -18.19 5.95
N SER A 34 -10.20 -19.50 6.00
CA SER A 34 -11.06 -20.48 6.65
C SER A 34 -10.27 -21.29 7.68
N PRO A 35 -10.69 -21.30 8.97
CA PRO A 35 -11.82 -20.54 9.54
C PRO A 35 -11.55 -19.02 9.54
N SER A 36 -12.61 -18.21 9.51
CA SER A 36 -12.55 -16.74 9.46
C SER A 36 -12.11 -16.11 10.78
N SER A 37 -10.83 -16.27 11.14
CA SER A 37 -10.24 -15.78 12.39
C SER A 37 -8.83 -15.24 12.18
N SER A 38 -8.53 -14.07 12.75
CA SER A 38 -7.18 -13.48 12.70
C SER A 38 -6.17 -14.20 13.61
N GLN A 39 -6.67 -14.90 14.63
CA GLN A 39 -5.87 -15.70 15.55
C GLN A 39 -6.17 -17.18 15.37
N ILE A 40 -5.12 -17.99 15.34
CA ILE A 40 -5.19 -19.43 15.08
C ILE A 40 -4.36 -20.18 16.13
N PHE A 41 -4.81 -21.34 16.59
CA PHE A 41 -3.99 -22.16 17.48
C PHE A 41 -2.90 -22.90 16.70
N LYS A 42 -1.74 -23.07 17.34
CA LYS A 42 -0.71 -23.98 16.86
C LYS A 42 -1.30 -25.37 16.62
N GLY A 43 -1.09 -25.87 15.40
CA GLY A 43 -1.49 -27.18 14.94
C GLY A 43 -2.86 -27.23 14.27
N ASP A 44 -3.56 -26.09 14.17
CA ASP A 44 -4.82 -26.02 13.43
C ASP A 44 -4.60 -26.13 11.91
N PHE A 45 -5.67 -26.52 11.23
CA PHE A 45 -5.79 -26.44 9.79
C PHE A 45 -6.24 -25.05 9.37
N VAL A 46 -5.60 -24.48 8.34
CA VAL A 46 -5.99 -23.21 7.73
C VAL A 46 -6.05 -23.36 6.22
N SER A 47 -7.11 -22.85 5.61
CA SER A 47 -7.23 -22.69 4.16
C SER A 47 -7.27 -21.21 3.81
N LEU A 48 -6.43 -20.79 2.87
CA LEU A 48 -6.42 -19.43 2.30
C LEU A 48 -6.81 -19.50 0.82
N SER A 49 -7.81 -18.75 0.40
CA SER A 49 -8.30 -18.75 -0.98
C SER A 49 -8.34 -17.36 -1.57
N CYS A 50 -7.94 -17.24 -2.83
CA CYS A 50 -8.15 -16.04 -3.63
C CYS A 50 -9.50 -16.21 -4.33
N GLU A 51 -10.55 -15.56 -3.82
CA GLU A 51 -11.85 -15.50 -4.47
C GLU A 51 -11.75 -14.58 -5.70
N GLU A 52 -12.18 -15.11 -6.84
CA GLU A 52 -12.23 -14.43 -8.13
C GLU A 52 -13.68 -14.07 -8.46
N ASP A 53 -13.88 -12.87 -9.00
CA ASP A 53 -15.19 -12.45 -9.52
C ASP A 53 -15.31 -12.70 -11.05
N ASP A 54 -14.52 -13.60 -11.66
CA ASP A 54 -14.48 -14.03 -13.09
C ASP A 54 -13.12 -13.86 -13.84
N SER A 55 -11.96 -13.81 -13.16
CA SER A 55 -10.66 -13.53 -13.81
C SER A 55 -9.72 -14.73 -13.93
N SER A 56 -9.33 -15.08 -15.16
CA SER A 56 -8.27 -16.04 -15.50
C SER A 56 -6.83 -15.56 -15.20
N ALA A 57 -6.65 -14.52 -14.39
CA ALA A 57 -5.36 -13.85 -14.12
C ALA A 57 -4.31 -14.72 -13.38
N GLY A 58 -4.70 -15.89 -12.86
CA GLY A 58 -3.77 -16.85 -12.26
C GLY A 58 -3.09 -16.29 -11.01
N TRP A 59 -3.90 -16.03 -9.98
CA TRP A 59 -3.45 -15.48 -8.69
C TRP A 59 -2.51 -16.42 -7.95
N THR A 60 -1.43 -15.85 -7.42
CA THR A 60 -0.46 -16.56 -6.58
C THR A 60 -0.60 -16.10 -5.15
N LEU A 61 -0.88 -17.03 -4.23
CA LEU A 61 -0.90 -16.72 -2.81
C LEU A 61 0.54 -16.55 -2.30
N ARG A 62 0.80 -15.38 -1.74
CA ARG A 62 2.06 -14.95 -1.14
C ARG A 62 1.91 -14.84 0.38
N ARG A 63 3.02 -14.97 1.09
CA ARG A 63 3.12 -14.62 2.51
C ARG A 63 4.42 -13.90 2.83
N ASN A 64 4.39 -13.12 3.91
CA ASN A 64 5.55 -12.53 4.55
C ASN A 64 5.47 -12.81 6.05
N THR A 65 6.38 -13.64 6.56
CA THR A 65 6.40 -14.07 7.97
C THR A 65 7.66 -13.59 8.68
N ASN A 66 7.67 -13.63 10.00
CA ASN A 66 8.77 -13.12 10.82
C ASN A 66 10.12 -13.86 10.63
N ILE A 67 10.12 -15.01 9.96
CA ILE A 67 11.28 -15.91 9.88
C ILE A 67 11.84 -16.02 8.45
N GLY A 68 11.10 -15.55 7.44
CA GLY A 68 11.40 -15.86 6.05
C GLY A 68 11.28 -14.68 5.10
N ASN A 69 11.79 -14.91 3.90
CA ASN A 69 11.53 -14.05 2.76
C ASN A 69 10.10 -14.28 2.25
N THR A 70 9.61 -13.37 1.41
CA THR A 70 8.34 -13.56 0.71
C THR A 70 8.38 -14.81 -0.18
N THR A 71 7.48 -15.77 0.08
CA THR A 71 7.36 -17.02 -0.67
C THR A 71 5.94 -17.26 -1.14
N GLN A 72 5.79 -18.13 -2.13
CA GLN A 72 4.48 -18.53 -2.67
C GLN A 72 3.99 -19.85 -2.06
N CYS A 73 2.68 -20.08 -2.04
CA CYS A 73 2.14 -21.36 -1.59
C CYS A 73 2.75 -22.54 -2.39
N GLY A 74 3.12 -23.61 -1.68
CA GLY A 74 3.82 -24.77 -2.23
C GLY A 74 5.34 -24.67 -2.19
N ASP A 75 5.90 -23.49 -1.93
CA ASP A 75 7.35 -23.28 -1.77
C ASP A 75 7.80 -23.56 -0.33
N GLY A 76 7.73 -24.84 0.06
CA GLY A 76 8.10 -25.29 1.42
C GLY A 76 7.06 -25.00 2.51
N TRP A 77 5.89 -24.45 2.15
CA TRP A 77 4.75 -24.27 3.04
C TRP A 77 3.44 -24.35 2.29
N GLY A 78 2.39 -24.79 2.99
CA GLY A 78 1.06 -24.96 2.41
C GLY A 78 1.04 -25.97 1.25
N LYS A 79 -0.17 -26.31 0.80
CA LYS A 79 -0.41 -27.13 -0.39
C LYS A 79 -1.51 -26.49 -1.21
N LEU A 80 -1.23 -26.22 -2.47
CA LEU A 80 -2.22 -25.68 -3.39
C LEU A 80 -3.20 -26.79 -3.80
N VAL A 81 -4.48 -26.59 -3.51
CA VAL A 81 -5.60 -27.49 -3.82
C VAL A 81 -6.77 -26.64 -4.30
N ASN A 82 -7.19 -26.79 -5.56
CA ASN A 82 -8.37 -26.11 -6.14
C ASN A 82 -8.44 -24.62 -5.75
N SER A 83 -7.42 -23.84 -6.17
CA SER A 83 -7.22 -22.40 -5.88
C SER A 83 -7.11 -21.99 -4.41
N SER A 84 -7.10 -22.96 -3.47
CA SER A 84 -6.87 -22.72 -2.06
C SER A 84 -5.49 -23.23 -1.62
N CYS A 85 -4.82 -22.48 -0.76
CA CYS A 85 -3.60 -22.92 -0.09
C CYS A 85 -3.93 -23.49 1.28
N ASN A 86 -3.76 -24.79 1.43
CA ASN A 86 -4.06 -25.52 2.65
C ASN A 86 -2.81 -25.73 3.50
N ILE A 87 -2.84 -25.28 4.74
CA ILE A 87 -1.82 -25.51 5.75
C ILE A 87 -2.40 -26.51 6.76
N SER A 88 -1.90 -27.75 6.73
CA SER A 88 -2.44 -28.83 7.56
C SER A 88 -2.08 -28.73 9.04
N TYR A 89 -0.95 -28.08 9.34
CA TYR A 89 -0.44 -27.93 10.69
C TYR A 89 0.28 -26.59 10.78
N ILE A 90 -0.43 -25.55 11.19
CA ILE A 90 0.13 -24.20 11.27
C ILE A 90 0.95 -24.02 12.57
N ILE A 91 2.09 -23.35 12.49
CA ILE A 91 2.99 -23.13 13.63
C ILE A 91 3.24 -21.64 13.89
N PRO A 92 3.71 -21.25 15.09
CA PRO A 92 3.91 -19.83 15.42
C PRO A 92 4.78 -19.06 14.40
N SER A 93 5.71 -19.75 13.75
CA SER A 93 6.57 -19.18 12.70
C SER A 93 5.85 -18.83 11.40
N ASP A 94 4.63 -19.34 11.20
CA ASP A 94 3.78 -18.99 10.06
C ASP A 94 3.05 -17.65 10.30
N SER A 95 3.11 -17.08 11.51
CA SER A 95 2.50 -15.76 11.77
C SER A 95 3.08 -14.70 10.82
N GLY A 96 2.20 -13.88 10.25
CA GLY A 96 2.60 -12.89 9.25
C GLY A 96 1.45 -12.41 8.38
N VAL A 97 1.82 -11.70 7.31
CA VAL A 97 0.90 -11.09 6.36
C VAL A 97 0.76 -11.96 5.11
N TYR A 98 -0.46 -12.15 4.65
CA TYR A 98 -0.84 -12.98 3.50
C TYR A 98 -1.61 -12.13 2.49
N TRP A 99 -1.37 -12.36 1.20
CA TRP A 99 -2.08 -11.68 0.11
C TRP A 99 -2.01 -12.51 -1.18
N CYS A 100 -2.93 -12.24 -2.11
CA CYS A 100 -2.89 -12.76 -3.47
C CYS A 100 -2.21 -11.73 -4.38
N GLU A 101 -1.35 -12.19 -5.27
CA GLU A 101 -0.69 -11.37 -6.29
C GLU A 101 -1.00 -11.91 -7.69
N SER A 102 -1.42 -11.05 -8.59
CA SER A 102 -1.64 -11.40 -10.00
C SER A 102 -0.34 -11.27 -10.81
N ARG A 103 -0.29 -11.92 -11.98
CA ARG A 103 0.88 -11.84 -12.87
C ARG A 103 1.12 -10.43 -13.42
N GLU A 104 0.07 -9.64 -13.49
CA GLU A 104 0.03 -8.28 -14.01
C GLU A 104 0.40 -7.23 -12.95
N GLY A 105 0.59 -7.63 -11.68
CA GLY A 105 1.00 -6.76 -10.58
C GLY A 105 -0.07 -6.34 -9.56
N PRO A 106 -1.38 -6.35 -9.84
CA PRO A 106 -2.41 -6.17 -8.82
C PRO A 106 -2.27 -7.14 -7.63
N ILE A 107 -2.57 -6.65 -6.43
CA ILE A 107 -2.64 -7.44 -5.20
C ILE A 107 -4.03 -7.37 -4.58
N SER A 108 -4.43 -8.41 -3.87
CA SER A 108 -5.67 -8.44 -3.07
C SER A 108 -5.55 -7.63 -1.78
N ASN A 109 -6.61 -7.64 -0.97
CA ASN A 109 -6.49 -7.30 0.44
C ASN A 109 -5.41 -8.16 1.12
N MET A 110 -4.79 -7.58 2.15
CA MET A 110 -3.83 -8.25 3.01
C MET A 110 -4.52 -8.73 4.29
N VAL A 111 -4.16 -9.92 4.75
CA VAL A 111 -4.64 -10.47 6.02
C VAL A 111 -3.45 -10.77 6.92
N ASN A 112 -3.50 -10.32 8.17
CA ASN A 112 -2.48 -10.63 9.17
C ASN A 112 -2.96 -11.77 10.07
N LEU A 113 -2.25 -12.90 10.04
CA LEU A 113 -2.55 -14.06 10.87
C LEU A 113 -1.56 -14.16 12.03
N THR A 114 -2.10 -14.33 13.23
CA THR A 114 -1.33 -14.57 14.45
C THR A 114 -1.54 -16.02 14.91
N VAL A 115 -0.46 -16.80 14.90
CA VAL A 115 -0.50 -18.20 15.32
C VAL A 115 0.07 -18.32 16.72
N THR A 116 -0.78 -18.69 17.68
CA THR A 116 -0.38 -18.75 19.09
C THR A 116 -0.10 -20.17 19.55
N GLY A 117 0.97 -20.32 20.34
CA GLY A 117 1.21 -21.53 21.13
C GLY A 117 0.46 -21.55 22.46
N GLY A 118 -0.26 -20.48 22.80
CA GLY A 118 -1.04 -20.35 24.03
C GLY A 118 -2.36 -21.14 24.00
N SER A 119 -3.08 -21.09 25.11
CA SER A 119 -4.32 -21.84 25.33
C SER A 119 -5.59 -21.09 24.97
N VAL A 120 -5.50 -19.78 24.72
CA VAL A 120 -6.63 -18.88 24.43
C VAL A 120 -6.39 -18.10 23.13
N ILE A 121 -7.44 -17.96 22.31
CA ILE A 121 -7.49 -17.05 21.16
C ILE A 121 -8.74 -16.18 21.21
N LEU A 122 -8.63 -15.01 20.61
CA LEU A 122 -9.76 -14.17 20.23
C LEU A 122 -10.08 -14.40 18.75
N GLN A 123 -11.22 -15.02 18.47
CA GLN A 123 -11.76 -15.06 17.11
C GLN A 123 -12.39 -13.71 16.79
N SER A 124 -11.61 -12.88 16.09
CA SER A 124 -12.06 -11.61 15.51
C SER A 124 -12.05 -11.67 13.98
N PRO A 125 -12.85 -10.83 13.30
CA PRO A 125 -12.86 -10.75 11.84
C PRO A 125 -11.46 -10.53 11.27
N VAL A 126 -11.16 -11.23 10.17
CA VAL A 126 -9.89 -11.07 9.43
C VAL A 126 -9.89 -9.87 8.47
N LEU A 127 -11.07 -9.33 8.18
CA LEU A 127 -11.27 -8.20 7.28
C LEU A 127 -11.82 -7.00 8.04
N PRO A 128 -11.64 -5.77 7.51
CA PRO A 128 -12.31 -4.59 8.03
C PRO A 128 -13.81 -4.78 8.11
N VAL A 129 -14.41 -4.19 9.14
CA VAL A 129 -15.84 -4.25 9.43
C VAL A 129 -16.48 -2.96 8.93
N MET A 130 -17.65 -3.03 8.30
CA MET A 130 -18.37 -1.84 7.86
C MET A 130 -19.10 -1.17 9.04
N GLU A 131 -19.22 0.16 8.99
CA GLU A 131 -20.09 0.86 9.93
C GLU A 131 -21.55 0.38 9.82
N GLY A 132 -22.22 0.28 10.96
CA GLY A 132 -23.58 -0.24 11.08
C GLY A 132 -23.68 -1.76 11.21
N ASP A 133 -22.65 -2.52 10.83
CA ASP A 133 -22.65 -3.99 10.97
C ASP A 133 -22.54 -4.43 12.43
N ASP A 134 -23.02 -5.64 12.71
CA ASP A 134 -22.83 -6.30 14.00
C ASP A 134 -21.62 -7.25 13.95
N VAL A 135 -20.71 -7.11 14.91
CA VAL A 135 -19.52 -7.98 15.03
C VAL A 135 -19.60 -8.82 16.28
N THR A 136 -19.44 -10.13 16.12
CA THR A 136 -19.31 -11.05 17.25
C THR A 136 -17.87 -11.49 17.43
N LEU A 137 -17.32 -11.17 18.59
CA LEU A 137 -16.02 -11.63 19.07
C LEU A 137 -16.20 -12.87 19.93
N LEU A 138 -15.37 -13.88 19.70
CA LEU A 138 -15.47 -15.15 20.41
C LEU A 138 -14.12 -15.50 21.04
N CYS A 139 -14.11 -15.56 22.37
CA CYS A 139 -12.95 -15.99 23.14
C CYS A 139 -13.00 -17.52 23.32
N LYS A 140 -11.98 -18.22 22.82
CA LYS A 140 -11.96 -19.69 22.84
C LYS A 140 -10.72 -20.23 23.51
N THR A 141 -10.91 -21.30 24.26
CA THR A 141 -9.83 -22.18 24.68
C THR A 141 -9.58 -23.28 23.64
N LYS A 142 -8.35 -23.78 23.59
CA LYS A 142 -8.01 -24.97 22.81
C LYS A 142 -8.66 -26.25 23.36
N THR A 143 -8.87 -26.30 24.68
CA THR A 143 -9.46 -27.44 25.40
C THR A 143 -10.98 -27.35 25.43
N THR A 144 -11.65 -28.50 25.48
CA THR A 144 -13.12 -28.59 25.63
C THR A 144 -13.55 -28.56 27.10
N PRO A 145 -14.63 -27.84 27.47
CA PRO A 145 -15.45 -26.99 26.61
C PRO A 145 -14.70 -25.73 26.16
N SER A 146 -14.80 -25.37 24.88
CA SER A 146 -14.04 -24.25 24.29
C SER A 146 -14.55 -22.88 24.69
N ASN A 147 -15.82 -22.82 25.10
CA ASN A 147 -16.56 -21.59 25.37
C ASN A 147 -16.72 -21.48 26.87
N LEU A 148 -15.90 -20.63 27.48
CA LEU A 148 -15.85 -20.40 28.92
C LEU A 148 -16.15 -18.92 29.23
N PRO A 149 -16.49 -18.60 30.49
CA PRO A 149 -16.61 -17.22 30.91
C PRO A 149 -15.32 -16.44 30.60
N ALA A 150 -15.47 -15.33 29.88
CA ALA A 150 -14.34 -14.53 29.41
C ALA A 150 -14.53 -13.04 29.71
N ALA A 151 -13.43 -12.37 30.04
CA ALA A 151 -13.33 -10.92 30.10
C ALA A 151 -12.77 -10.39 28.78
N PHE A 152 -13.42 -9.39 28.21
CA PHE A 152 -13.01 -8.73 26.97
C PHE A 152 -12.39 -7.37 27.28
N TYR A 153 -11.32 -7.05 26.57
CA TYR A 153 -10.59 -5.80 26.70
C TYR A 153 -10.45 -5.11 25.35
N LYS A 154 -10.54 -3.79 25.36
CA LYS A 154 -10.23 -2.91 24.24
C LYS A 154 -9.21 -1.87 24.69
N ASP A 155 -8.11 -1.74 23.96
CA ASP A 155 -7.04 -0.78 24.24
C ASP A 155 -6.54 -0.87 25.70
N GLY A 156 -6.48 -2.09 26.23
CA GLY A 156 -6.08 -2.39 27.61
C GLY A 156 -7.19 -2.22 28.67
N SER A 157 -8.33 -1.64 28.33
CA SER A 157 -9.45 -1.41 29.25
C SER A 157 -10.49 -2.52 29.18
N LEU A 158 -11.01 -2.97 30.33
CA LEU A 158 -12.09 -3.96 30.40
C LEU A 158 -13.39 -3.37 29.85
N ILE A 159 -13.95 -3.99 28.80
CA ILE A 159 -15.20 -3.53 28.18
C ILE A 159 -16.41 -4.36 28.61
N ARG A 160 -16.25 -5.68 28.77
CA ARG A 160 -17.35 -6.58 29.12
C ARG A 160 -16.84 -7.89 29.72
N LYS A 161 -17.65 -8.54 30.55
CA LYS A 161 -17.48 -9.95 30.94
C LYS A 161 -18.67 -10.75 30.43
N GLN A 162 -18.42 -11.84 29.71
CA GLN A 162 -19.48 -12.70 29.18
C GLN A 162 -19.34 -14.13 29.70
N LEU A 163 -20.43 -14.71 30.19
CA LEU A 163 -20.49 -16.08 30.70
C LEU A 163 -20.26 -17.15 29.62
N THR A 164 -20.62 -16.87 28.37
CA THR A 164 -20.50 -17.81 27.26
C THR A 164 -19.20 -17.63 26.47
N GLY A 165 -18.43 -16.57 26.71
CA GLY A 165 -17.24 -16.25 25.91
C GLY A 165 -17.55 -15.61 24.55
N HIS A 166 -18.79 -15.15 24.30
CA HIS A 166 -19.19 -14.45 23.08
C HIS A 166 -19.58 -13.00 23.36
N MET A 167 -18.93 -12.02 22.74
CA MET A 167 -19.29 -10.61 22.86
C MET A 167 -19.69 -10.05 21.50
N THR A 168 -20.89 -9.49 21.41
CA THR A 168 -21.35 -8.77 20.21
C THR A 168 -21.24 -7.26 20.43
N ILE A 169 -20.60 -6.59 19.48
CA ILE A 169 -20.61 -5.14 19.28
C ILE A 169 -21.72 -4.88 18.26
N GLN A 170 -22.74 -4.12 18.67
CA GLN A 170 -23.89 -3.84 17.82
C GLN A 170 -23.74 -2.46 17.18
N HIS A 171 -24.17 -2.33 15.93
CA HIS A 171 -24.08 -1.08 15.16
C HIS A 171 -22.68 -0.47 15.22
N VAL A 172 -21.69 -1.21 14.71
CA VAL A 172 -20.27 -0.82 14.75
C VAL A 172 -20.08 0.59 14.19
N SER A 173 -19.23 1.37 14.87
CA SER A 173 -18.88 2.74 14.52
C SER A 173 -17.36 2.91 14.47
N ARG A 174 -16.85 4.02 13.90
CA ARG A 174 -15.42 4.37 14.01
C ARG A 174 -14.88 4.33 15.43
N SER A 175 -15.72 4.59 16.44
CA SER A 175 -15.30 4.56 17.84
C SER A 175 -15.01 3.16 18.36
N ASP A 176 -15.44 2.10 17.66
CA ASP A 176 -15.19 0.70 18.00
C ASP A 176 -13.85 0.19 17.44
N GLU A 177 -13.16 0.95 16.58
CA GLU A 177 -11.81 0.62 16.14
C GLU A 177 -10.83 0.58 17.33
N GLY A 178 -9.94 -0.40 17.34
CA GLY A 178 -8.92 -0.53 18.39
C GLY A 178 -8.35 -1.94 18.55
N LEU A 179 -7.55 -2.11 19.60
CA LEU A 179 -6.84 -3.34 19.90
C LEU A 179 -7.60 -4.18 20.92
N TYR A 180 -8.15 -5.31 20.47
CA TYR A 180 -8.96 -6.21 21.29
C TYR A 180 -8.18 -7.43 21.78
N LYS A 181 -8.47 -7.87 23.01
CA LYS A 181 -8.03 -9.16 23.56
C LYS A 181 -9.09 -9.72 24.51
N CYS A 182 -8.99 -10.99 24.85
CA CYS A 182 -9.81 -11.60 25.89
C CYS A 182 -8.97 -12.37 26.92
N ASP A 183 -9.49 -12.53 28.12
CA ASP A 183 -8.93 -13.33 29.21
C ASP A 183 -9.95 -14.36 29.67
N ILE A 184 -9.50 -15.60 29.82
CA ILE A 184 -10.29 -16.67 30.44
C ILE A 184 -9.60 -17.05 31.73
N SER A 185 -10.32 -16.89 32.84
CA SER A 185 -9.78 -17.15 34.17
C SER A 185 -9.26 -18.59 34.28
N GLY A 186 -7.99 -18.74 34.65
CA GLY A 186 -7.30 -20.03 34.75
C GLY A 186 -6.69 -20.55 33.43
N HIS A 187 -6.98 -19.92 32.29
CA HIS A 187 -6.42 -20.29 30.97
C HIS A 187 -5.52 -19.20 30.37
N GLY A 188 -5.67 -17.96 30.82
CA GLY A 188 -4.83 -16.81 30.45
C GLY A 188 -5.43 -15.93 29.36
N GLU A 189 -4.60 -15.02 28.85
CA GLU A 189 -5.00 -14.03 27.86
C GLU A 189 -4.76 -14.51 26.42
N SER A 190 -5.64 -14.09 25.50
CA SER A 190 -5.38 -14.18 24.07
C SER A 190 -4.31 -13.18 23.64
N PRO A 191 -3.64 -13.42 22.51
CA PRO A 191 -2.98 -12.35 21.76
C PRO A 191 -3.96 -11.19 21.49
N SER A 192 -3.40 -10.03 21.17
CA SER A 192 -4.19 -8.87 20.75
C SER A 192 -4.48 -8.90 19.25
N SER A 193 -5.65 -8.44 18.84
CA SER A 193 -6.06 -8.30 17.43
C SER A 193 -6.63 -6.90 17.18
N TRP A 194 -6.17 -6.24 16.12
CA TRP A 194 -6.66 -4.93 15.71
C TRP A 194 -7.94 -5.11 14.89
N ILE A 195 -9.01 -4.40 15.25
CA ILE A 195 -10.25 -4.36 14.48
C ILE A 195 -10.34 -3.00 13.81
N THR A 196 -10.34 -2.98 12.48
CA THR A 196 -10.52 -1.77 11.66
C THR A 196 -11.97 -1.61 11.25
N VAL A 197 -12.48 -0.37 11.31
CA VAL A 197 -13.84 -0.04 10.85
C VAL A 197 -13.78 0.84 9.60
N THR A 198 -14.54 0.49 8.57
CA THR A 198 -14.64 1.23 7.30
C THR A 198 -16.03 1.84 7.11
N ASP A 199 -16.07 3.06 6.59
CA ASP A 199 -17.32 3.82 6.42
C ASP A 199 -18.30 3.10 5.48
N GLU A 200 -19.59 3.18 5.77
CA GLU A 200 -20.64 2.69 4.88
C GLU A 200 -20.51 3.34 3.50
N HIS A 201 -20.24 2.55 2.46
CA HIS A 201 -20.25 3.05 1.09
C HIS A 201 -21.67 3.53 0.75
N THR A 202 -21.95 4.81 1.02
CA THR A 202 -23.15 5.46 0.51
C THR A 202 -22.99 5.51 -1.00
N THR A 203 -23.57 4.55 -1.71
CA THR A 203 -23.87 4.70 -3.13
C THR A 203 -24.99 5.72 -3.21
N THR A 204 -24.66 7.00 -3.01
CA THR A 204 -25.57 8.09 -3.32
C THR A 204 -25.67 8.11 -4.84
N PRO A 205 -26.86 7.89 -5.45
CA PRO A 205 -27.02 8.21 -6.86
C PRO A 205 -26.64 9.69 -7.06
N PRO A 206 -26.02 10.07 -8.19
CA PRO A 206 -25.65 11.45 -8.46
C PRO A 206 -26.89 12.32 -8.25
N PRO A 207 -26.78 13.49 -7.57
CA PRO A 207 -27.95 14.32 -7.31
C PRO A 207 -28.59 14.69 -8.63
N THR A 208 -29.79 14.18 -8.87
CA THR A 208 -30.68 14.64 -9.93
C THR A 208 -30.95 16.11 -9.68
N SER A 209 -30.25 16.97 -10.41
CA SER A 209 -30.43 18.42 -10.37
C SER A 209 -31.77 18.77 -11.03
N THR A 210 -32.83 18.81 -10.23
CA THR A 210 -34.08 19.48 -10.58
C THR A 210 -33.91 20.97 -10.27
N PRO A 211 -34.01 21.90 -11.24
CA PRO A 211 -33.87 23.32 -10.96
C PRO A 211 -35.17 23.90 -10.36
N PRO A 212 -35.11 24.75 -9.33
CA PRO A 212 -36.25 25.56 -8.89
C PRO A 212 -36.44 26.78 -9.82
N PRO A 213 -37.68 27.30 -9.97
CA PRO A 213 -37.94 28.43 -10.83
C PRO A 213 -37.64 29.76 -10.14
N GLY A 214 -36.95 30.63 -10.88
CA GLY A 214 -37.13 32.08 -10.79
C GLY A 214 -36.36 32.79 -9.69
N SER A 215 -35.30 33.51 -10.08
CA SER A 215 -34.91 34.79 -9.48
C SER A 215 -33.99 35.55 -10.45
N THR A 216 -34.56 36.59 -11.05
CA THR A 216 -33.97 37.84 -11.56
C THR A 216 -32.46 37.92 -11.75
N SER A 217 -32.05 38.05 -13.03
CA SER A 217 -30.71 38.44 -13.48
C SER A 217 -30.40 39.90 -13.14
N ILE A 218 -29.24 40.15 -12.51
CA ILE A 218 -28.60 41.46 -12.45
C ILE A 218 -27.47 41.49 -13.49
N THR A 219 -27.52 42.50 -14.34
CA THR A 219 -26.61 42.80 -15.44
C THR A 219 -25.21 43.20 -14.94
N LEU A 220 -24.14 42.58 -15.46
CA LEU A 220 -22.78 43.13 -15.45
C LEU A 220 -22.41 43.64 -16.86
N PRO A 221 -21.59 44.71 -16.98
CA PRO A 221 -21.23 45.30 -18.27
C PRO A 221 -20.11 44.53 -18.98
N PRO A 222 -19.98 44.67 -20.31
CA PRO A 222 -18.95 43.99 -21.08
C PRO A 222 -17.70 44.86 -21.22
N SER A 223 -16.55 44.19 -21.34
CA SER A 223 -15.51 44.41 -22.37
C SER A 223 -14.11 44.25 -21.79
N LEU A 224 -13.35 43.34 -22.41
CA LEU A 224 -11.95 43.50 -22.78
C LEU A 224 -11.67 42.41 -23.83
N SER A 225 -11.24 42.85 -25.02
CA SER A 225 -11.02 42.05 -26.23
C SER A 225 -9.68 41.31 -26.22
N PRO A 226 -9.52 40.19 -26.97
CA PRO A 226 -8.29 39.42 -27.02
C PRO A 226 -7.49 39.73 -28.29
N PRO A 227 -6.43 40.55 -28.20
CA PRO A 227 -5.23 40.23 -28.99
C PRO A 227 -3.92 40.35 -28.21
N VAL A 228 -3.94 40.65 -26.91
CA VAL A 228 -2.72 40.88 -26.11
C VAL A 228 -2.17 39.66 -25.35
N LEU A 229 -2.89 38.53 -25.34
CA LEU A 229 -2.45 37.28 -24.67
C LEU A 229 -1.68 36.31 -25.58
N SER A 230 -1.68 36.50 -26.90
CA SER A 230 -0.96 35.62 -27.84
C SER A 230 0.53 35.96 -27.98
N VAL A 231 0.94 37.22 -27.73
CA VAL A 231 2.34 37.65 -27.90
C VAL A 231 3.22 37.32 -26.68
N LEU A 232 2.64 37.26 -25.47
CA LEU A 232 3.36 36.89 -24.24
C LEU A 232 3.66 35.38 -24.12
N SER A 233 2.85 34.52 -24.75
CA SER A 233 3.06 33.07 -24.77
C SER A 233 4.24 32.67 -25.68
N CYS A 234 4.39 33.34 -26.83
CA CYS A 234 5.47 33.05 -27.78
C CYS A 234 6.86 33.46 -27.24
N VAL A 235 6.97 34.57 -26.50
CA VAL A 235 8.24 35.02 -25.91
C VAL A 235 8.64 34.12 -24.73
N GLY A 236 7.68 33.68 -23.92
CA GLY A 236 7.94 32.73 -22.82
C GLY A 236 8.48 31.39 -23.30
N SER A 237 7.89 30.84 -24.37
CA SER A 237 8.33 29.56 -24.95
C SER A 237 9.76 29.62 -25.51
N VAL A 238 10.10 30.70 -26.24
CA VAL A 238 11.46 30.88 -26.79
C VAL A 238 12.49 31.04 -25.66
N CYS A 239 12.17 31.79 -24.60
CA CYS A 239 13.06 31.92 -23.44
C CYS A 239 13.33 30.58 -22.75
N VAL A 240 12.30 29.73 -22.58
CA VAL A 240 12.46 28.40 -21.98
C VAL A 240 13.35 27.50 -22.85
N VAL A 241 13.15 27.50 -24.16
CA VAL A 241 13.98 26.70 -25.08
C VAL A 241 15.44 27.17 -25.07
N VAL A 242 15.68 28.49 -25.07
CA VAL A 242 17.05 29.05 -24.97
C VAL A 242 17.71 28.67 -23.65
N LEU A 243 16.99 28.74 -22.53
CA LEU A 243 17.51 28.32 -21.22
C LEU A 243 17.86 26.83 -21.18
N LEU A 244 17.03 25.95 -21.76
CA LEU A 244 17.33 24.52 -21.84
C LEU A 244 18.56 24.22 -22.68
N VAL A 245 18.73 24.91 -23.82
CA VAL A 245 19.93 24.75 -24.66
C VAL A 245 21.19 25.21 -23.91
N LEU A 246 21.14 26.34 -23.21
CA LEU A 246 22.26 26.82 -22.40
C LEU A 246 22.62 25.85 -21.28
N LEU A 247 21.63 25.28 -20.58
CA LEU A 247 21.85 24.26 -19.56
C LEU A 247 22.53 23.01 -20.12
N VAL A 248 22.09 22.51 -21.29
CA VAL A 248 22.72 21.36 -21.94
C VAL A 248 24.17 21.66 -22.34
N LEU A 249 24.45 22.87 -22.85
CA LEU A 249 25.81 23.28 -23.19
C LEU A 249 26.70 23.39 -21.96
N LEU A 250 26.19 23.93 -20.84
CA LEU A 250 26.91 23.99 -19.56
C LEU A 250 27.18 22.60 -19.01
N VAL A 251 26.21 21.68 -19.04
CA VAL A 251 26.39 20.29 -18.63
C VAL A 251 27.46 19.61 -19.50
N ARG A 252 27.40 19.77 -20.82
CA ARG A 252 28.42 19.23 -21.73
C ARG A 252 29.81 19.80 -21.44
N ARG A 253 29.92 21.11 -21.16
CA ARG A 253 31.18 21.75 -20.78
C ARG A 253 31.71 21.25 -19.43
N CYS A 254 30.83 21.04 -18.46
CA CYS A 254 31.18 20.46 -17.16
C CYS A 254 31.64 19.01 -17.28
N VAL A 255 30.98 18.20 -18.13
CA VAL A 255 31.39 16.83 -18.43
C VAL A 255 32.72 16.79 -19.18
N HIS A 256 32.95 17.72 -20.11
CA HIS A 256 34.22 17.82 -20.82
C HIS A 256 35.37 18.24 -19.89
N ARG A 257 35.18 19.28 -19.06
CA ARG A 257 36.17 19.67 -18.04
C ARG A 257 36.45 18.55 -17.04
N LYS A 258 35.45 17.73 -16.71
CA LYS A 258 35.65 16.56 -15.85
C LYS A 258 36.52 15.49 -16.52
N ARG A 259 36.36 15.27 -17.83
CA ARG A 259 37.22 14.35 -18.59
C ARG A 259 38.66 14.85 -18.72
N GLU A 260 38.87 16.16 -18.87
CA GLU A 260 40.22 16.75 -18.89
C GLU A 260 40.92 16.61 -17.52
N ALA A 261 40.21 16.80 -16.41
CA ALA A 261 40.75 16.62 -15.06
C ALA A 261 41.06 15.15 -14.71
N GLU A 262 40.29 14.19 -15.23
CA GLU A 262 40.57 12.75 -15.05
C GLU A 262 41.75 12.29 -15.92
N HIS A 263 42.03 12.95 -17.05
CA HIS A 263 43.15 12.60 -17.92
C HIS A 263 44.50 13.11 -17.39
N GLU A 264 44.52 14.24 -16.67
CA GLU A 264 45.71 14.77 -15.98
C GLU A 264 46.03 13.99 -14.68
N ALA A 265 45.03 13.37 -14.03
CA ALA A 265 45.24 12.55 -12.84
C ALA A 265 45.73 11.12 -13.14
N ASN A 266 45.64 10.64 -14.38
CA ASN A 266 45.95 9.26 -14.76
C ASN A 266 47.34 9.07 -15.39
N MET A 267 48.21 10.07 -15.34
CA MET A 267 49.61 9.99 -15.82
C MET A 267 50.62 10.10 -14.68
N GLY A 268 50.26 9.58 -13.50
CA GLY A 268 51.06 9.70 -12.28
C GLY A 268 50.79 8.63 -11.22
N SER A 269 50.63 7.36 -11.59
CA SER A 269 50.92 6.22 -10.69
C SER A 269 50.83 4.90 -11.46
N ASP A 270 51.96 4.46 -12.00
CA ASP A 270 52.19 3.05 -12.30
C ASP A 270 52.99 2.44 -11.13
N VAL A 271 52.83 1.12 -10.95
CA VAL A 271 53.51 0.22 -10.01
C VAL A 271 52.82 -0.06 -8.66
N ASN A 272 52.31 -1.30 -8.59
CA ASN A 272 52.01 -2.16 -7.45
C ASN A 272 50.81 -1.81 -6.56
N THR A 273 49.68 -2.50 -6.74
CA THR A 273 49.09 -3.45 -5.76
C THR A 273 47.93 -4.21 -6.43
N GLU A 274 48.25 -5.21 -7.25
CA GLU A 274 47.32 -6.32 -7.49
C GLU A 274 47.29 -7.17 -6.21
N ILE A 275 46.15 -7.80 -5.93
CA ILE A 275 45.83 -8.57 -4.70
C ILE A 275 45.31 -7.67 -3.56
N THR A 276 44.03 -7.28 -3.66
CA THR A 276 42.97 -7.36 -2.61
C THR A 276 41.78 -6.47 -2.99
N TYR A 277 41.06 -6.76 -4.09
CA TYR A 277 39.80 -6.06 -4.43
C TYR A 277 38.70 -6.93 -5.02
N VAL A 278 38.91 -8.24 -5.19
CA VAL A 278 37.91 -9.14 -5.78
C VAL A 278 36.83 -9.61 -4.78
N GLN A 279 36.95 -9.30 -3.47
CA GLN A 279 35.97 -9.71 -2.45
C GLN A 279 35.05 -8.62 -1.89
N ILE A 280 35.13 -7.37 -2.38
CA ILE A 280 34.21 -6.28 -1.96
C ILE A 280 33.19 -5.95 -3.06
N SER A 281 33.38 -6.47 -4.28
CA SER A 281 32.52 -6.21 -5.45
C SER A 281 31.13 -6.83 -5.37
N HIS A 282 30.88 -7.83 -4.51
CA HIS A 282 29.57 -8.49 -4.43
C HIS A 282 28.57 -7.89 -3.42
N ARG A 283 28.98 -6.93 -2.56
CA ARG A 283 28.11 -6.35 -1.52
C ARG A 283 27.74 -4.87 -1.69
N GLN A 284 28.13 -4.22 -2.79
CA GLN A 284 27.95 -2.78 -3.03
C GLN A 284 27.17 -2.44 -4.32
N GLN A 285 26.53 -3.42 -4.97
CA GLN A 285 25.84 -3.22 -6.25
C GLN A 285 24.37 -2.78 -6.12
N GLN A 286 23.80 -2.65 -4.91
CA GLN A 286 22.38 -2.26 -4.74
C GLN A 286 22.11 -0.85 -4.19
N ASN A 287 23.12 -0.03 -3.86
CA ASN A 287 22.89 1.34 -3.31
C ASN A 287 23.55 2.49 -4.10
N LYS A 288 24.11 2.25 -5.28
CA LYS A 288 24.83 3.30 -6.06
C LYS A 288 23.92 4.32 -6.78
N GLY A 289 22.64 4.02 -7.00
CA GLY A 289 21.69 4.96 -7.63
C GLY A 289 21.16 6.07 -6.70
N LYS A 290 21.02 5.79 -5.40
CA LYS A 290 20.49 6.75 -4.41
C LYS A 290 21.58 7.60 -3.73
N LEU A 291 22.78 7.04 -3.54
CA LEU A 291 23.88 7.76 -2.87
C LEU A 291 24.51 8.85 -3.76
N LEU A 292 24.62 8.62 -5.06
CA LEU A 292 25.12 9.61 -6.03
C LEU A 292 24.17 10.81 -6.17
N LEU A 293 22.85 10.56 -6.12
CA LEU A 293 21.84 11.61 -6.17
C LEU A 293 21.87 12.46 -4.88
N TRP A 294 22.03 11.83 -3.71
CA TRP A 294 22.14 12.53 -2.43
C TRP A 294 23.40 13.38 -2.30
N LEU A 295 24.56 12.90 -2.80
CA LEU A 295 25.81 13.68 -2.84
C LEU A 295 25.74 14.84 -3.84
N PHE A 296 25.02 14.67 -4.96
CA PHE A 296 24.76 15.76 -5.91
C PHE A 296 23.90 16.87 -5.28
N PHE A 297 22.82 16.52 -4.59
CA PHE A 297 21.97 17.50 -3.91
C PHE A 297 22.68 18.19 -2.74
N ARG A 298 23.52 17.48 -1.98
CA ARG A 298 24.31 18.06 -0.89
C ARG A 298 25.36 19.05 -1.40
N SER A 299 26.04 18.74 -2.51
CA SER A 299 27.05 19.62 -3.11
C SER A 299 26.44 20.86 -3.77
N CYS A 300 25.20 20.78 -4.26
CA CYS A 300 24.45 21.97 -4.70
C CYS A 300 23.99 22.84 -3.52
N TRP A 301 23.49 22.23 -2.43
CA TRP A 301 23.07 22.96 -1.23
C TRP A 301 24.23 23.71 -0.55
N GLU A 302 25.41 23.10 -0.45
CA GLU A 302 26.60 23.71 0.17
C GLU A 302 27.24 24.82 -0.69
N ARG A 303 26.89 24.94 -1.98
CA ARG A 303 27.33 26.03 -2.86
C ARG A 303 26.41 27.27 -2.79
N GLU A 304 25.19 27.11 -2.28
CA GLU A 304 24.15 28.14 -2.29
C GLU A 304 23.99 28.85 -0.92
N ASN A 305 24.72 28.44 0.12
CA ASN A 305 24.76 29.10 1.45
C ASN A 305 26.17 29.04 2.09
N PRO A 306 27.09 29.99 1.81
CA PRO A 306 28.45 29.95 2.34
C PRO A 306 28.61 30.53 3.77
N ALA A 307 27.53 30.83 4.50
CA ALA A 307 27.63 31.47 5.81
C ALA A 307 26.67 30.88 6.84
N ARG A 308 27.09 29.79 7.50
CA ARG A 308 26.88 29.52 8.93
C ARG A 308 27.86 28.44 9.36
N GLY A 309 28.98 28.88 9.90
CA GLY A 309 30.03 28.02 10.42
C GLY A 309 29.59 27.20 11.62
N VAL A 310 30.08 25.97 11.65
CA VAL A 310 30.83 25.33 12.74
C VAL A 310 30.35 25.61 14.16
N VAL A 311 29.77 24.60 14.80
CA VAL A 311 29.86 24.41 16.26
C VAL A 311 30.54 23.06 16.49
N PRO A 312 31.71 22.99 17.16
CA PRO A 312 32.37 21.72 17.43
C PRO A 312 31.70 21.05 18.64
N PHE A 313 31.30 19.79 18.47
CA PHE A 313 30.89 18.93 19.59
C PHE A 313 32.16 18.34 20.21
N GLN A 314 32.52 18.80 21.41
CA GLN A 314 33.56 18.19 22.23
C GLN A 314 33.05 16.86 22.80
N SER A 315 33.86 15.82 22.67
CA SER A 315 33.81 14.60 23.48
C SER A 315 34.37 14.87 24.87
N GLY A 316 33.58 14.59 25.92
CA GLY A 316 34.01 14.58 27.31
C GLY A 316 33.35 13.40 28.03
N VAL A 317 34.16 12.75 28.87
CA VAL A 317 33.94 11.55 29.70
C VAL A 317 32.66 11.60 30.53
#